data_AF-A0A1V6WBF5-F1
#
_entry.id   AF-A0A1V6WBF5-F1
#
_cell.length_a   1.000
_cell.length_b   1.000
_cell.length_c   1.000
_cell.angle_alpha   90.00
_cell.angle_beta   90.00
_cell.angle_gamma   90.00
#
_symmetry.space_group_name_H-M   'P 1'
#
loop_
_entity.id
_entity.type
_entity.pdbx_description
1 polymer ?
#
loop_
_entity_poly.entity_id
_entity_poly.type
_entity_poly.pdbx_seq_one_letter_code
_entity_poly.pdbx_strand_id
1 'polypeptide(L)'
;MPPIRSQSSANSTEQEGRILLAIQAFKNGDITSVALAARTYKVPRTTLRHRLSGVQHRAISRANSHKLTQIEEESLEKWILSMDARGSAPRPSIVREMANLLLEKRGTTPVLS
;
A
#
# COMPACT_ATOMS: atom_id res chain seq x y z
N MET A 1 8.97 -21.68 14.16
CA MET A 1 10.06 -21.17 13.30
C MET A 1 9.46 -20.15 12.34
N PRO A 2 9.97 -18.92 12.24
CA PRO A 2 9.50 -18.00 11.20
C PRO A 2 9.99 -18.53 9.84
N PRO A 3 9.23 -18.34 8.75
CA PRO A 3 9.63 -18.82 7.44
C PRO A 3 10.89 -18.06 6.98
N ILE A 4 11.86 -18.80 6.43
CA ILE A 4 13.05 -18.24 5.79
C ILE A 4 12.57 -17.34 4.65
N ARG A 5 12.94 -16.05 4.71
CA ARG A 5 12.55 -15.04 3.72
C ARG A 5 13.01 -15.51 2.34
N SER A 6 12.09 -16.03 1.55
CA SER A 6 12.43 -16.62 0.25
C SER A 6 13.04 -15.54 -0.66
N GLN A 7 14.08 -15.91 -1.41
CA GLN A 7 14.79 -15.08 -2.40
C GLN A 7 13.85 -14.26 -3.31
N SER A 8 12.61 -14.71 -3.48
CA SER A 8 11.50 -14.05 -4.18
C SER A 8 11.24 -12.61 -3.75
N SER A 9 11.29 -12.26 -2.45
CA SER A 9 10.95 -10.90 -2.03
C SER A 9 12.03 -9.88 -2.39
N ALA A 10 13.32 -10.26 -2.28
CA ALA A 10 14.44 -9.43 -2.69
C ALA A 10 14.41 -9.18 -4.20
N ASN A 11 14.17 -10.24 -4.98
CA ASN A 11 14.00 -10.16 -6.43
C ASN A 11 12.86 -9.22 -6.85
N SER A 12 11.75 -9.16 -6.10
CA SER A 12 10.63 -8.25 -6.40
C SER A 12 10.98 -6.78 -6.15
N THR A 13 11.68 -6.47 -5.07
CA THR A 13 12.13 -5.10 -4.76
C THR A 13 13.14 -4.60 -5.78
N GLU A 14 14.10 -5.44 -6.17
CA GLU A 14 15.07 -5.10 -7.22
C GLU A 14 14.40 -4.88 -8.58
N GLN A 15 13.43 -5.72 -8.94
CA GLN A 15 12.65 -5.55 -10.16
C GLN A 15 11.88 -4.23 -10.15
N GLU A 16 11.26 -3.86 -9.02
CA GLU A 16 10.54 -2.60 -8.88
C GLU A 16 11.48 -1.40 -9.00
N GLY A 17 12.69 -1.47 -8.42
CA GLY A 17 13.72 -0.44 -8.59
C GLY A 17 14.08 -0.20 -10.06
N ARG A 18 14.26 -1.27 -10.85
CA ARG A 18 14.53 -1.16 -12.30
C ARG A 18 13.36 -0.55 -13.07
N ILE A 19 12.13 -0.87 -12.68
CA ILE A 19 10.92 -0.29 -13.29
C ILE A 19 10.88 1.23 -13.01
N LEU A 20 11.16 1.66 -11.78
CA LEU A 20 11.18 3.09 -11.43
C LEU A 20 12.24 3.85 -12.23
N LEU A 21 13.44 3.29 -12.39
CA LEU A 21 14.49 3.86 -13.25
C LEU A 21 14.04 3.97 -14.71
N ALA A 22 13.38 2.94 -15.24
CA ALA A 22 12.85 2.95 -16.60
C ALA A 22 11.75 4.01 -16.81
N ILE A 23 10.89 4.22 -15.81
CA ILE A 23 9.87 5.27 -15.83
C ILE A 23 10.53 6.65 -15.79
N GLN A 24 11.55 6.83 -14.95
CA GLN A 24 12.26 8.11 -14.85
C GLN A 24 12.94 8.46 -16.17
N ALA A 25 13.67 7.52 -16.78
CA ALA A 25 14.31 7.74 -18.08
C ALA A 25 13.30 8.02 -19.20
N PHE A 26 12.12 7.37 -19.17
CA PHE A 26 11.04 7.66 -20.11
C PHE A 26 10.45 9.06 -19.91
N LYS A 27 10.23 9.48 -18.66
CA LYS A 27 9.70 10.81 -18.33
C LYS A 27 10.69 11.95 -18.60
N ASN A 28 11.98 11.70 -18.38
CA ASN A 28 13.05 12.66 -18.64
C ASN A 28 13.30 12.88 -20.14
N GLY A 29 12.76 12.02 -21.01
CA GLY A 29 12.98 12.09 -22.46
C GLY A 29 14.27 11.40 -22.92
N ASP A 30 15.03 10.78 -22.02
CA ASP A 30 16.23 9.99 -22.36
C ASP A 30 15.87 8.83 -23.29
N ILE A 31 14.67 8.28 -23.12
CA ILE A 31 14.13 7.19 -23.93
C ILE A 31 12.71 7.51 -24.36
N THR A 32 12.50 7.68 -25.67
CA THR A 32 11.18 8.00 -26.25
C THR A 32 10.25 6.79 -26.38
N SER A 33 10.79 5.57 -26.37
CA SER A 33 10.02 4.34 -26.58
C SER A 33 9.96 3.46 -25.33
N VAL A 34 8.74 3.10 -24.93
CA VAL A 34 8.50 2.14 -23.83
C VAL A 34 9.15 0.77 -24.10
N ALA A 35 9.26 0.35 -25.37
CA ALA A 35 9.96 -0.91 -25.71
C ALA A 35 11.46 -0.81 -25.45
N LEU A 36 12.05 0.34 -25.80
CA LEU A 36 13.47 0.57 -25.62
C LEU A 36 13.80 0.65 -24.13
N ALA A 37 13.01 1.39 -23.35
CA ALA A 37 13.19 1.48 -21.89
C ALA A 37 13.07 0.10 -21.23
N ALA A 38 12.07 -0.70 -21.62
CA ALA A 38 11.91 -2.05 -21.10
C ALA A 38 13.14 -2.95 -21.37
N ARG A 39 13.72 -2.86 -22.58
CA ARG A 39 14.92 -3.61 -22.96
C ARG A 39 16.16 -3.14 -22.20
N THR A 40 16.41 -1.83 -22.15
CA THR A 40 17.57 -1.23 -21.48
C THR A 40 17.61 -1.60 -20.00
N TYR A 41 16.47 -1.50 -19.31
CA TYR A 41 16.36 -1.77 -17.88
C TYR A 41 16.03 -3.24 -17.56
N LYS A 42 15.96 -4.12 -18.58
CA LYS A 42 15.65 -5.56 -18.44
C LYS A 42 14.37 -5.82 -17.64
N VAL A 43 13.31 -5.07 -17.94
CA VAL A 43 11.99 -5.21 -17.32
C VAL A 43 10.94 -5.64 -18.35
N PRO A 44 9.90 -6.41 -17.97
CA PRO A 44 8.83 -6.76 -18.90
C PRO A 44 8.09 -5.50 -19.40
N ARG A 45 7.88 -5.41 -20.72
CA ARG A 45 7.21 -4.27 -21.36
C ARG A 45 5.77 -4.07 -20.85
N THR A 46 5.06 -5.16 -20.57
CA THR A 46 3.70 -5.13 -20.02
C THR A 46 3.68 -4.50 -18.63
N THR A 47 4.60 -4.90 -17.75
CA THR A 47 4.74 -4.34 -16.41
C THR A 47 5.08 -2.85 -16.45
N LEU A 48 6.03 -2.45 -17.31
CA LEU A 48 6.37 -1.04 -17.48
C LEU A 48 5.17 -0.21 -17.98
N ARG A 49 4.40 -0.74 -18.92
CA ARG A 49 3.17 -0.09 -19.42
C ARG A 49 2.12 0.06 -18.31
N HIS A 50 1.88 -0.97 -17.51
CA HIS A 50 0.93 -0.91 -16.39
C HIS A 50 1.36 0.13 -15.34
N ARG A 51 2.66 0.25 -15.11
CA ARG A 51 3.19 1.25 -14.17
C ARG A 51 3.05 2.67 -14.71
N LEU A 52 3.29 2.88 -16.00
CA LEU A 52 3.03 4.16 -16.67
C LEU A 52 1.53 4.52 -16.66
N SER A 53 0.63 3.55 -16.70
CA SER A 53 -0.82 3.77 -16.55
C SER A 53 -1.28 3.93 -15.10
N GLY A 54 -0.37 3.96 -14.12
CA GLY A 54 -0.67 4.24 -12.71
C GLY A 54 -0.87 3.03 -11.79
N VAL A 55 -0.64 1.81 -12.26
CA VAL A 55 -0.72 0.61 -11.40
C VAL A 55 0.45 0.61 -10.42
N GLN A 56 0.16 0.69 -9.12
CA GLN A 56 1.16 0.73 -8.05
C GLN A 56 1.78 -0.65 -7.76
N HIS A 57 2.95 -0.66 -7.15
CA HIS A 57 3.58 -1.89 -6.67
C HIS A 57 2.73 -2.56 -5.60
N ARG A 58 2.62 -3.89 -5.65
CA ARG A 58 1.69 -4.61 -4.77
C ARG A 58 2.06 -4.47 -3.29
N ALA A 59 3.34 -4.30 -2.95
CA ALA A 59 3.75 -4.11 -1.55
C ALA A 59 3.35 -2.73 -1.00
N ILE A 60 3.13 -1.75 -1.88
CA ILE A 60 2.69 -0.39 -1.51
C ILE A 60 1.17 -0.27 -1.63
N SER A 61 0.58 -0.99 -2.60
CA SER A 61 -0.85 -0.96 -2.87
C SER A 61 -1.64 -1.58 -1.71
N ARG A 62 -2.67 -0.85 -1.26
CA ARG A 62 -3.61 -1.31 -0.23
C ARG A 62 -4.30 -2.59 -0.66
N ALA A 63 -4.47 -3.52 0.27
CA ALA A 63 -5.24 -4.73 0.01
C ALA A 63 -6.72 -4.38 -0.21
N ASN A 64 -7.41 -5.23 -0.99
CA ASN A 64 -8.85 -5.09 -1.17
C ASN A 64 -9.56 -5.51 0.13
N SER A 65 -10.78 -5.02 0.33
CA SER A 65 -11.67 -5.43 1.45
C SER A 65 -11.34 -4.84 2.83
N HIS A 66 -10.63 -3.72 2.93
CA HIS A 66 -10.57 -2.96 4.17
C HIS A 66 -11.93 -2.32 4.47
N LYS A 67 -12.48 -2.56 5.66
CA LYS A 67 -13.75 -1.95 6.12
C LYS A 67 -13.55 -0.50 6.56
N LEU A 68 -12.43 -0.22 7.23
CA LEU A 68 -12.05 1.11 7.66
C LEU A 68 -11.33 1.86 6.54
N THR A 69 -11.45 3.17 6.52
CA THR A 69 -10.64 4.08 5.72
C THR A 69 -9.25 4.25 6.34
N GLN A 70 -8.29 4.75 5.56
CA GLN A 70 -6.94 4.99 6.07
C GLN A 70 -6.94 5.97 7.26
N ILE A 71 -7.77 7.01 7.19
CA ILE A 71 -7.90 8.02 8.25
C ILE A 71 -8.47 7.40 9.53
N GLU A 72 -9.43 6.48 9.41
CA GLU A 72 -9.99 5.76 10.55
C GLU A 72 -8.96 4.80 11.17
N GLU A 73 -8.18 4.09 10.36
CA GLU A 73 -7.07 3.25 10.83
C GLU A 73 -6.00 4.08 11.55
N GLU A 74 -5.58 5.22 10.99
CA GLU A 74 -4.62 6.15 11.61
C GLU A 74 -5.15 6.74 12.94
N SER A 75 -6.45 7.03 13.01
CA SER A 75 -7.09 7.52 14.24
C SER A 75 -7.12 6.43 15.32
N LEU A 76 -7.41 5.19 14.93
CA LEU A 76 -7.40 4.03 15.83
C LEU A 76 -5.98 3.75 16.35
N GLU A 77 -4.96 3.84 15.49
CA GLU A 77 -3.55 3.69 15.88
C GLU A 77 -3.13 4.74 16.91
N LYS A 78 -3.41 6.02 16.64
CA LYS A 78 -3.12 7.12 17.59
C LYS A 78 -3.83 6.89 18.92
N TRP A 79 -5.07 6.43 18.89
CA TRP A 79 -5.82 6.12 20.10
C TRP A 79 -5.18 4.97 20.91
N ILE A 80 -4.76 3.88 20.24
CA ILE A 80 -4.03 2.75 20.86
C ILE A 80 -2.74 3.24 21.50
N LEU A 81 -1.92 3.99 20.77
CA LEU A 81 -0.64 4.54 21.27
C LEU A 81 -0.87 5.46 22.48
N SER A 82 -1.93 6.27 22.44
CA SER A 82 -2.30 7.13 23.56
C SER A 82 -2.71 6.32 24.80
N MET A 83 -3.33 5.16 24.61
CA MET A 83 -3.78 4.27 25.68
C MET A 83 -2.60 3.58 26.36
N ASP A 84 -1.67 3.08 25.54
CA ASP A 84 -0.42 2.47 26.00
C ASP A 84 0.43 3.47 26.78
N ALA A 85 0.56 4.70 26.30
CA ALA A 85 1.25 5.78 26.99
C ALA A 85 0.64 6.13 28.36
N ARG A 86 -0.66 5.86 28.57
CA ARG A 86 -1.35 6.03 29.86
C ARG A 86 -1.23 4.80 30.78
N GLY A 87 -0.40 3.82 30.42
CA GLY A 87 -0.17 2.60 31.20
C GLY A 87 -1.28 1.56 31.08
N SER A 88 -2.18 1.72 30.11
CA SER A 88 -3.25 0.75 29.83
C SER A 88 -2.91 -0.05 28.58
N ALA A 89 -2.75 -1.37 28.71
CA ALA A 89 -2.56 -2.24 27.56
C ALA A 89 -3.91 -2.47 26.85
N PRO A 90 -4.12 -1.97 25.61
CA PRO A 90 -5.38 -2.16 24.91
C PRO A 90 -5.58 -3.64 24.58
N ARG A 91 -6.70 -4.21 25.04
CA ARG A 91 -7.10 -5.57 24.66
C ARG A 91 -7.69 -5.56 23.24
N PRO A 92 -7.51 -6.64 22.45
CA PRO A 92 -8.10 -6.72 21.10
C PRO A 92 -9.62 -6.54 21.07
N SER A 93 -10.35 -6.86 22.15
CA SER A 93 -11.78 -6.62 22.28
C SER A 93 -12.11 -5.11 22.26
N ILE A 94 -11.39 -4.34 23.05
CA ILE A 94 -11.56 -2.89 23.20
C ILE A 94 -11.21 -2.17 21.89
N VAL A 95 -10.17 -2.63 21.18
CA VAL A 95 -9.81 -2.11 19.85
C VAL A 95 -10.94 -2.39 18.83
N ARG A 96 -11.54 -3.58 18.88
CA ARG A 96 -12.66 -3.95 18.00
C ARG A 96 -13.90 -3.10 18.27
N GLU A 97 -14.22 -2.85 19.54
CA GLU A 97 -15.34 -1.99 19.92
C GLU A 97 -15.13 -0.55 19.40
N MET A 98 -13.93 0.00 19.56
CA MET A 98 -13.60 1.32 19.03
C MET A 98 -13.68 1.38 17.50
N ALA A 99 -13.19 0.35 16.81
CA ALA A 99 -13.31 0.25 15.36
C ALA A 99 -14.78 0.17 14.90
N ASN A 100 -15.61 -0.59 15.60
CA ASN A 100 -17.05 -0.67 15.32
C ASN A 100 -17.74 0.67 15.57
N LEU A 101 -17.38 1.40 16.63
CA LEU A 101 -17.88 2.74 16.91
C LEU A 101 -17.56 3.71 15.76
N LEU A 102 -16.34 3.67 15.21
CA LEU A 102 -15.97 4.48 14.04
C LEU A 102 -16.84 4.15 12.82
N LEU A 103 -17.07 2.85 12.56
CA LEU A 103 -17.95 2.40 11.48
C LEU A 103 -19.40 2.85 11.68
N GLU A 104 -19.93 2.76 12.90
CA GLU A 104 -21.27 3.22 13.25
C GLU A 104 -21.42 4.73 13.01
N LYS A 105 -20.45 5.53 13.45
CA LYS A 105 -20.44 6.99 13.24
C LYS A 105 -20.41 7.36 11.76
N ARG A 106 -19.71 6.59 10.94
CA ARG A 106 -19.73 6.74 9.48
C ARG A 106 -21.09 6.38 8.89
N GLY A 107 -21.67 5.26 9.34
CA GLY A 107 -23.00 4.79 8.94
C GLY A 107 -24.17 5.66 9.43
N THR A 108 -23.92 6.59 10.37
CA THR A 108 -24.93 7.56 10.82
C THR A 108 -25.05 8.79 9.92
N THR A 109 -24.36 8.84 8.78
CA THR A 109 -24.75 9.74 7.69
C THR A 109 -26.04 9.18 7.10
N PRO A 110 -27.21 9.81 7.30
CA PRO A 110 -28.43 9.29 6.71
C PRO A 110 -28.22 9.31 5.20
N VAL A 111 -28.30 8.14 4.57
CA VAL A 111 -28.60 8.05 3.15
C VAL A 111 -30.01 8.64 3.07
N LEU A 112 -30.11 9.91 2.66
CA LEU A 112 -31.37 10.51 2.28
C LEU A 112 -31.88 9.69 1.09
N SER A 113 -32.88 8.85 1.36
CA SER A 113 -33.75 8.25 0.37
C SER A 113 -34.46 9.32 -0.46
#